data_AF-A0A2U1QJ21-F1
#
_entry.id   AF-A0A2U1QJ21-F1
#
_cell.length_a   1.000
_cell.length_b   1.000
_cell.length_c   1.000
_cell.angle_alpha   90.00
_cell.angle_beta   90.00
_cell.angle_gamma   90.00
#
_symmetry.space_group_name_H-M   'P 1'
#
loop_
_entity.id
_entity.type
_entity.pdbx_description
1 polymer ?
#
loop_
_entity_poly.entity_id
_entity_poly.type
_entity_poly.pdbx_seq_one_letter_code
_entity_poly.pdbx_strand_id
1 'polypeptide(L)'
;MAMSQEHLDKMQLRQNYRNLWHTNLMNTISADTPYCCFALFCGPCVSYLLRKRALYDDMSRYTCCAGYMPCSGRCGESKCPELCLCTEVFLCFGNSVASTRFLLQDEFNIQTTKCDNCIIGFMFCLQQLACIFSIVACLVGSEELSEASQILNCFADMVYCTVCACMQVSKICYN
;
A
#
# COMPACT_ATOMS: atom_id res chain seq x y z
N MET A 1 -8.63 -0.19 -17.76
CA MET A 1 -8.46 -1.31 -16.81
C MET A 1 -9.81 -1.56 -16.15
N ALA A 2 -10.48 -2.68 -16.46
CA ALA A 2 -11.74 -3.02 -15.81
C ALA A 2 -11.44 -3.47 -14.38
N MET A 3 -11.75 -2.63 -13.41
CA MET A 3 -11.79 -3.04 -12.01
C MET A 3 -12.87 -4.11 -11.89
N SER A 4 -12.50 -5.34 -11.53
CA SER A 4 -13.45 -6.44 -11.38
C SER A 4 -14.57 -6.04 -10.41
N GLN A 5 -15.83 -6.35 -10.75
CA GLN A 5 -17.00 -6.06 -9.92
C GLN A 5 -16.80 -6.54 -8.47
N GLU A 6 -16.09 -7.65 -8.28
CA GLU A 6 -15.75 -8.20 -6.98
C GLU A 6 -14.90 -7.26 -6.10
N HIS A 7 -14.00 -6.47 -6.70
CA HIS A 7 -13.21 -5.48 -5.96
C HIS A 7 -14.05 -4.27 -5.53
N LEU A 8 -15.01 -3.87 -6.36
CA LEU A 8 -15.98 -2.82 -6.02
C LEU A 8 -16.87 -3.25 -4.85
N ASP A 9 -17.38 -4.47 -4.89
CA ASP A 9 -18.24 -5.02 -3.84
C ASP A 9 -17.48 -5.16 -2.52
N LYS A 10 -16.21 -5.62 -2.55
CA LYS A 10 -15.32 -5.65 -1.38
C LYS A 10 -15.08 -4.25 -0.82
N MET A 11 -14.89 -3.22 -1.66
CA MET A 11 -14.74 -1.84 -1.18
C MET A 11 -16.02 -1.30 -0.52
N GLN A 12 -17.20 -1.62 -1.06
CA GLN A 12 -18.47 -1.25 -0.44
C GLN A 12 -18.70 -1.99 0.88
N LEU A 13 -18.32 -3.26 0.96
CA LEU A 13 -18.43 -4.06 2.19
C LEU A 13 -17.62 -3.44 3.33
N ARG A 14 -16.39 -2.97 3.05
CA ARG A 14 -15.51 -2.31 4.03
C ARG A 14 -16.10 -1.01 4.59
N GLN A 15 -17.07 -0.38 3.93
CA GLN A 15 -17.77 0.77 4.48
C GLN A 15 -18.76 0.39 5.59
N ASN A 16 -19.20 -0.87 5.64
CA ASN A 16 -20.21 -1.36 6.58
C ASN A 16 -19.63 -2.21 7.72
N TYR A 17 -18.30 -2.28 7.81
CA TYR A 17 -17.59 -2.97 8.87
C TYR A 17 -17.81 -2.30 10.24
N ARG A 18 -17.86 -3.11 11.30
CA ARG A 18 -18.20 -2.67 12.66
C ARG A 18 -17.02 -2.08 13.44
N ASN A 19 -15.80 -2.53 13.17
CA ASN A 19 -14.63 -2.15 13.95
C ASN A 19 -13.98 -0.88 13.38
N LEU A 20 -13.30 -0.12 14.24
CA LEU A 20 -12.61 1.11 13.90
C LEU A 20 -11.13 1.00 14.29
N TRP A 21 -10.27 1.79 13.65
CA TRP A 21 -8.87 1.93 14.05
C TRP A 21 -8.77 2.63 15.40
N HIS A 22 -7.93 2.10 16.31
CA HIS A 22 -7.76 2.68 17.65
C HIS A 22 -7.10 4.07 17.58
N THR A 23 -6.08 4.19 16.74
CA THR A 23 -5.37 5.45 16.54
C THR A 23 -5.71 6.00 15.16
N ASN A 24 -6.28 7.20 15.12
CA ASN A 24 -6.49 7.92 13.87
C ASN A 24 -5.14 8.21 13.21
N LEU A 25 -5.08 8.18 11.88
CA LEU A 25 -3.85 8.41 11.10
C LEU A 25 -3.06 9.66 11.55
N MET A 26 -3.78 10.72 11.90
CA MET A 26 -3.22 12.00 12.36
C MET A 26 -2.61 11.94 13.77
N ASN A 27 -3.12 11.05 14.62
CA ASN A 27 -2.65 10.89 16.00
C ASN A 27 -1.55 9.82 16.12
N THR A 28 -1.32 9.03 15.07
CA THR A 28 -0.33 7.95 15.06
C THR A 28 1.10 8.46 15.23
N ILE A 29 1.41 9.64 14.70
CA ILE A 29 2.72 10.30 14.82
C ILE A 29 3.03 10.62 16.30
N SER A 30 2.01 11.05 17.04
CA SER A 30 2.10 11.42 18.45
C SER A 30 2.03 10.22 19.39
N ALA A 31 1.34 9.15 18.98
CA ALA A 31 1.14 7.95 19.80
C ALA A 31 2.35 7.01 19.80
N ASP A 32 3.08 6.91 18.69
CA ASP A 32 4.25 6.02 18.55
C ASP A 32 5.35 6.67 17.70
N THR A 33 5.86 7.81 18.18
CA THR A 33 6.93 8.58 17.52
C THR A 33 8.16 7.75 17.11
N PRO A 34 8.75 6.85 17.93
CA PRO A 34 9.93 6.09 17.52
C PRO A 34 9.63 5.10 16.38
N TYR A 35 8.45 4.49 16.38
CA TYR A 35 8.04 3.58 15.31
C TYR A 35 7.67 4.34 14.02
N CYS A 36 7.13 5.55 14.16
CA CYS A 36 6.90 6.46 13.05
C CYS A 36 8.22 6.93 12.40
N CYS A 37 9.23 7.27 13.20
CA CYS A 37 10.57 7.57 12.69
C CYS A 37 11.19 6.36 11.98
N PHE A 38 11.05 5.15 12.55
CA PHE A 38 11.53 3.93 11.90
C PHE A 38 10.84 3.67 10.55
N ALA A 39 9.53 3.88 10.46
CA ALA A 39 8.78 3.77 9.22
C ALA A 39 9.15 4.86 8.19
N LEU A 40 9.55 6.04 8.65
CA LEU A 40 10.05 7.12 7.79
C LEU A 40 11.43 6.78 7.20
N PHE A 41 12.35 6.22 8.01
CA PHE A 41 13.72 5.94 7.59
C PHE A 41 13.89 4.59 6.88
N CYS A 42 13.09 3.58 7.23
CA CYS A 42 13.02 2.31 6.49
C CYS A 42 11.59 1.82 6.29
N GLY A 43 10.81 2.52 5.47
CA GLY A 43 9.47 2.12 5.05
C GLY A 43 9.39 0.68 4.53
N PRO A 44 10.29 0.23 3.62
CA PRO A 44 10.26 -1.15 3.10
C PRO A 44 10.44 -2.20 4.20
N CYS A 45 11.33 -1.96 5.17
CA CYS A 45 11.52 -2.84 6.33
C CYS A 45 10.23 -2.99 7.14
N VAL A 46 9.57 -1.86 7.44
CA VAL A 46 8.33 -1.87 8.23
C VAL A 46 7.20 -2.55 7.47
N SER A 47 7.07 -2.30 6.17
CA SER A 47 6.06 -2.98 5.33
C SER A 47 6.28 -4.49 5.28
N TYR A 48 7.53 -4.94 5.19
CA TYR A 48 7.88 -6.37 5.22
C TYR A 48 7.47 -7.02 6.55
N LEU A 49 7.86 -6.39 7.68
CA LEU A 49 7.54 -6.88 9.02
C LEU A 49 6.04 -6.87 9.28
N LEU A 50 5.34 -5.83 8.83
CA LEU A 50 3.89 -5.71 8.99
C LEU A 50 3.17 -6.78 8.18
N ARG A 51 3.62 -7.07 6.95
CA ARG A 51 3.05 -8.16 6.14
C ARG A 51 3.28 -9.51 6.80
N LYS A 52 4.50 -9.81 7.26
CA LYS A 52 4.79 -11.05 8.00
C LYS A 52 3.88 -11.18 9.22
N ARG A 53 3.70 -10.11 9.98
CA ARG A 53 2.78 -10.08 11.13
C ARG A 53 1.33 -10.32 10.72
N ALA A 54 0.86 -9.70 9.63
CA ALA A 54 -0.50 -9.90 9.11
C ALA A 54 -0.74 -11.35 8.64
N LEU A 55 0.32 -12.07 8.26
CA LEU A 55 0.26 -13.49 7.92
C LEU A 55 0.49 -14.42 9.12
N TYR A 56 0.57 -13.89 10.34
CA TYR A 56 0.92 -14.64 11.55
C TYR A 56 2.25 -15.39 11.43
N ASP A 57 3.21 -14.80 10.71
CA ASP A 57 4.51 -15.40 10.38
C ASP A 57 4.43 -16.69 9.54
N ASP A 58 3.23 -17.06 9.06
CA ASP A 58 3.03 -18.19 8.17
C ASP A 58 3.13 -17.75 6.69
N MET A 59 4.33 -17.87 6.14
CA MET A 59 4.62 -17.51 4.75
C MET A 59 3.97 -18.45 3.72
N SER A 60 3.35 -19.57 4.13
CA SER A 60 2.57 -20.40 3.20
C SER A 60 1.28 -19.70 2.73
N ARG A 61 0.78 -18.75 3.52
CA ARG A 61 -0.40 -17.93 3.20
C ARG A 61 -0.07 -16.71 2.36
N TYR A 62 1.20 -16.50 2.00
CA TYR A 62 1.64 -15.35 1.24
C TYR A 62 1.20 -15.44 -0.23
N THR A 63 0.55 -14.37 -0.67
CA THR A 63 0.20 -14.10 -2.07
C THR A 63 0.71 -12.69 -2.39
N CYS A 64 1.41 -12.49 -3.51
CA CYS A 64 1.96 -11.19 -3.90
C CYS A 64 0.87 -10.14 -3.92
N CYS A 65 1.12 -8.96 -3.34
CA CYS A 65 0.16 -7.86 -3.20
C CYS A 65 -1.20 -8.30 -2.60
N ALA A 66 -1.20 -9.32 -1.72
CA ALA A 66 -2.38 -9.98 -1.15
C ALA A 66 -3.48 -10.36 -2.16
N GLY A 67 -3.12 -10.64 -3.42
CA GLY A 67 -4.11 -11.02 -4.43
C GLY A 67 -4.89 -9.86 -5.05
N TYR A 68 -4.60 -8.61 -4.68
CA TYR A 68 -5.32 -7.43 -5.19
C TYR A 68 -4.78 -6.91 -6.53
N MET A 69 -3.65 -7.43 -7.01
CA MET A 69 -2.98 -6.97 -8.23
C MET A 69 -2.92 -8.09 -9.28
N PRO A 70 -3.01 -7.80 -10.60
CA PRO A 70 -2.89 -8.82 -11.65
C PRO A 70 -1.56 -9.59 -11.70
N CYS A 71 -0.52 -9.14 -10.98
CA CYS A 71 0.74 -9.88 -10.84
C CYS A 71 0.66 -11.02 -9.82
N SER A 72 -0.34 -11.01 -8.92
CA SER A 72 -0.55 -12.03 -7.90
C SER A 72 -0.72 -13.42 -8.52
N GLY A 73 -0.06 -14.43 -7.94
CA GLY A 73 -0.08 -15.81 -8.44
C GLY A 73 0.81 -16.07 -9.66
N ARG A 74 1.44 -15.05 -10.25
CA ARG A 74 2.34 -15.18 -11.42
C ARG A 74 3.81 -14.97 -11.09
N CYS A 75 4.12 -14.45 -9.90
CA CYS A 75 5.48 -14.13 -9.45
C CYS A 75 6.27 -15.32 -8.88
N GLY A 76 5.73 -16.54 -8.90
CA GLY A 76 6.40 -17.70 -8.29
C GLY A 76 6.44 -17.66 -6.75
N GLU A 77 5.55 -16.86 -6.15
CA GLU A 77 5.42 -16.63 -4.71
C GLU A 77 5.27 -17.92 -3.87
N SER A 78 4.70 -18.98 -4.45
CA SER A 78 4.55 -20.29 -3.81
C SER A 78 5.85 -21.08 -3.65
N LYS A 79 6.91 -20.75 -4.40
CA LYS A 79 8.23 -21.40 -4.27
C LYS A 79 9.16 -20.63 -3.34
N CYS A 80 9.13 -19.30 -3.41
CA CYS A 80 9.99 -18.42 -2.59
C CYS A 80 9.21 -17.16 -2.14
N PRO A 81 8.33 -17.28 -1.12
CA PRO A 81 7.46 -16.19 -0.69
C PRO A 81 8.24 -15.02 -0.09
N GLU A 82 9.32 -15.28 0.64
CA GLU A 82 10.13 -14.22 1.27
C GLU A 82 10.85 -13.34 0.25
N LEU A 83 11.37 -13.93 -0.83
CA LEU A 83 12.02 -13.18 -1.90
C LEU A 83 10.99 -12.33 -2.65
N CYS A 84 9.83 -12.91 -2.96
CA CYS A 84 8.74 -12.19 -3.61
C CYS A 84 8.23 -11.04 -2.73
N LEU A 85 8.09 -11.25 -1.42
CA LEU A 85 7.72 -10.18 -0.48
C LEU A 85 8.78 -9.09 -0.40
N CYS A 86 10.07 -9.45 -0.42
CA CYS A 86 11.16 -8.49 -0.49
C CYS A 86 11.04 -7.63 -1.77
N THR A 87 10.88 -8.28 -2.92
CA THR A 87 10.67 -7.59 -4.20
C THR A 87 9.41 -6.70 -4.18
N GLU A 88 8.33 -7.15 -3.55
CA GLU A 88 7.09 -6.38 -3.41
C GLU A 88 7.32 -5.08 -2.62
N VAL A 89 8.01 -5.14 -1.48
CA VAL A 89 8.22 -3.94 -0.64
C VAL A 89 9.23 -2.96 -1.23
N PHE A 90 10.15 -3.42 -2.10
CA PHE A 90 11.14 -2.56 -2.75
C PHE A 90 10.68 -2.01 -4.09
N LEU A 91 10.01 -2.81 -4.92
CA LEU A 91 9.60 -2.42 -6.29
C LEU A 91 8.13 -2.01 -6.40
N CYS A 92 7.31 -2.36 -5.40
CA CYS A 92 5.87 -2.13 -5.40
C CYS A 92 5.39 -1.59 -4.04
N PHE A 93 6.19 -0.74 -3.39
CA PHE A 93 5.97 -0.29 -2.02
C PHE A 93 4.54 0.21 -1.75
N GLY A 94 4.02 1.12 -2.58
CA GLY A 94 2.65 1.65 -2.44
C GLY A 94 1.58 0.56 -2.50
N ASN A 95 1.73 -0.39 -3.42
CA ASN A 95 0.83 -1.53 -3.54
C ASN A 95 0.96 -2.49 -2.35
N SER A 96 2.17 -2.70 -1.85
CA SER A 96 2.43 -3.52 -0.68
C SER A 96 1.73 -2.97 0.57
N VAL A 97 1.86 -1.67 0.81
CA VAL A 97 1.23 -1.00 1.97
C VAL A 97 -0.30 -1.01 1.85
N ALA A 98 -0.83 -0.62 0.68
CA ALA A 98 -2.27 -0.57 0.45
C ALA A 98 -2.91 -1.97 0.59
N SER A 99 -2.32 -2.98 -0.04
CA SER A 99 -2.84 -4.35 0.04
C SER A 99 -2.64 -5.00 1.41
N THR A 100 -1.61 -4.64 2.18
CA THR A 100 -1.47 -5.06 3.59
C THR A 100 -2.59 -4.45 4.44
N ARG A 101 -2.91 -3.18 4.20
CA ARG A 101 -4.02 -2.53 4.88
C ARG A 101 -5.36 -3.19 4.56
N PHE A 102 -5.64 -3.45 3.28
CA PHE A 102 -6.87 -4.13 2.87
C PHE A 102 -6.99 -5.53 3.47
N LEU A 103 -5.89 -6.28 3.53
CA LEU A 103 -5.85 -7.59 4.17
C LEU A 103 -6.27 -7.49 5.64
N LEU A 104 -5.70 -6.56 6.41
CA LEU A 104 -6.04 -6.34 7.81
C LEU A 104 -7.49 -5.86 8.00
N GLN A 105 -7.98 -4.97 7.12
CA GLN A 105 -9.36 -4.51 7.18
C GLN A 105 -10.35 -5.65 6.95
N ASP A 106 -10.07 -6.52 5.97
CA ASP A 106 -10.92 -7.66 5.66
C ASP A 106 -10.86 -8.72 6.78
N GLU A 107 -9.69 -8.94 7.37
CA GLU A 107 -9.52 -9.91 8.45
C GLU A 107 -10.18 -9.47 9.77
N PHE A 108 -9.99 -8.21 10.16
CA PHE A 108 -10.53 -7.68 11.41
C PHE A 108 -11.87 -6.97 11.26
N ASN A 109 -12.48 -6.98 10.06
CA ASN A 109 -13.70 -6.24 9.74
C ASN A 109 -13.64 -4.77 10.22
N ILE A 110 -12.60 -4.05 9.78
CA ILE A 110 -12.34 -2.65 10.16
C ILE A 110 -12.76 -1.68 9.06
N GLN A 111 -13.61 -0.73 9.43
CA GLN A 111 -14.16 0.26 8.51
C GLN A 111 -13.07 1.13 7.85
N THR A 112 -13.26 1.43 6.56
CA THR A 112 -12.43 2.39 5.85
C THR A 112 -12.69 3.81 6.36
N THR A 113 -11.64 4.51 6.78
CA THR A 113 -11.77 5.88 7.26
C THR A 113 -11.81 6.89 6.10
N LYS A 114 -12.28 8.11 6.35
CA LYS A 114 -12.23 9.19 5.35
C LYS A 114 -10.81 9.50 4.89
N CYS A 115 -9.83 9.38 5.79
CA CYS A 115 -8.42 9.55 5.47
C CYS A 115 -7.95 8.48 4.49
N ASP A 116 -8.38 7.23 4.65
CA ASP A 116 -8.02 6.14 3.74
C ASP A 116 -8.57 6.35 2.34
N ASN A 117 -9.82 6.80 2.22
CA ASN A 117 -10.40 7.15 0.92
C ASN A 117 -9.65 8.30 0.25
N CYS A 118 -9.25 9.32 1.03
CA CYS A 118 -8.48 10.44 0.51
C CYS A 118 -7.09 9.99 0.03
N ILE A 119 -6.43 9.11 0.80
CA ILE A 119 -5.09 8.61 0.47
C ILE A 119 -5.12 7.66 -0.72
N ILE A 120 -6.05 6.70 -0.77
CA ILE A 120 -6.21 5.79 -1.91
C ILE A 120 -6.54 6.59 -3.17
N GLY A 121 -7.41 7.61 -3.06
CA GLY A 121 -7.72 8.51 -4.17
C GLY A 121 -6.49 9.30 -4.63
N PHE A 122 -5.73 9.87 -3.70
CA PHE A 122 -4.51 10.62 -4.01
C PHE A 122 -3.43 9.74 -4.64
N MET A 123 -3.24 8.52 -4.11
CA MET A 123 -2.29 7.52 -4.63
C MET A 123 -2.64 7.05 -6.03
N PHE A 124 -3.93 6.79 -6.29
CA PHE A 124 -4.41 6.43 -7.62
C PHE A 124 -4.23 7.59 -8.61
N CYS A 125 -4.55 8.82 -8.21
CA CYS A 125 -4.32 10.01 -9.03
C CYS A 125 -2.84 10.19 -9.39
N LEU A 126 -1.93 10.05 -8.42
CA LEU A 126 -0.49 10.14 -8.67
C LEU A 126 0.01 9.04 -9.59
N GLN A 127 -0.43 7.78 -9.38
CA GLN A 127 -0.02 6.65 -10.22
C GLN A 127 -0.54 6.81 -11.67
N GLN A 128 -1.77 7.30 -11.84
CA GLN A 128 -2.36 7.57 -13.15
C GLN A 128 -1.65 8.74 -13.84
N LEU A 129 -1.30 9.80 -13.11
CA LEU A 129 -0.52 10.91 -13.66
C LEU A 129 0.88 10.44 -14.09
N ALA A 130 1.59 9.69 -13.25
CA ALA A 130 2.90 9.12 -13.59
C ALA A 130 2.83 8.22 -14.85
N CYS A 131 1.78 7.39 -14.95
CA CYS A 131 1.54 6.54 -16.12
C CYS A 131 1.26 7.35 -17.40
N ILE A 132 0.42 8.39 -17.32
CA ILE A 132 0.13 9.28 -18.46
C ILE A 132 1.40 10.00 -18.92
N PHE A 133 2.18 10.55 -17.98
CA PHE A 133 3.44 11.23 -18.30
C PHE A 133 4.48 10.27 -18.91
N SER A 134 4.55 9.02 -18.43
CA SER A 134 5.43 8.00 -19.00
C SER A 134 5.04 7.59 -20.43
N ILE A 135 3.74 7.42 -20.70
CA ILE A 135 3.24 7.12 -22.05
C ILE A 135 3.46 8.30 -23.01
N VAL A 136 3.22 9.53 -22.56
CA VAL A 136 3.44 10.74 -23.34
C VAL A 136 4.94 10.94 -23.63
N ALA A 137 5.81 10.73 -22.65
CA ALA A 137 7.25 10.76 -22.84
C ALA A 137 7.72 9.71 -23.88
N CYS A 138 7.15 8.51 -23.85
CA CYS A 138 7.47 7.44 -24.80
C CYS A 138 6.97 7.73 -26.23
N LEU A 139 5.88 8.49 -26.41
CA LEU A 139 5.33 8.86 -27.72
C LEU A 139 5.99 10.11 -28.31
N VAL A 140 6.39 11.07 -27.48
CA VAL A 140 6.98 12.36 -27.92
C VAL A 140 8.50 12.30 -28.02
N GLY A 141 9.16 11.33 -27.35
CA GLY A 141 10.62 11.14 -27.41
C GLY A 141 11.42 12.31 -26.83
N SER A 142 10.85 13.04 -25.87
CA SER A 142 11.48 14.21 -25.23
C SER A 142 12.06 13.86 -23.86
N GLU A 143 13.33 14.22 -23.66
CA GLU A 143 14.07 13.97 -22.40
C GLU A 143 13.46 14.75 -21.22
N GLU A 144 12.96 15.97 -21.43
CA GLU A 144 12.36 16.80 -20.38
C GLU A 144 11.09 16.18 -19.74
N LEU A 145 10.28 15.48 -20.55
CA LEU A 145 9.09 14.77 -20.05
C LEU A 145 9.46 13.48 -19.29
N SER A 146 10.60 12.86 -19.62
CA SER A 146 11.15 11.74 -18.86
C SER A 146 11.64 12.18 -17.49
N GLU A 147 12.38 13.29 -17.41
CA GLU A 147 12.81 13.88 -16.13
C GLU A 147 11.61 14.32 -15.27
N ALA A 148 10.59 14.95 -15.88
CA ALA A 148 9.35 15.29 -15.18
C ALA A 148 8.65 14.04 -14.62
N SER A 149 8.65 12.92 -15.35
CA SER A 149 8.10 11.65 -14.86
C SER A 149 8.89 11.07 -13.68
N GLN A 150 10.22 11.23 -13.67
CA GLN A 150 11.08 10.81 -12.57
C GLN A 150 10.89 11.70 -11.32
N ILE A 151 10.74 13.01 -11.51
CA ILE A 151 10.43 13.95 -10.41
C ILE A 151 9.05 13.66 -9.83
N LEU A 152 8.05 13.38 -10.67
CA LEU A 152 6.72 12.99 -10.21
C LEU A 152 6.73 11.65 -9.46
N ASN A 153 7.52 10.68 -9.91
CA ASN A 153 7.73 9.43 -9.16
C ASN A 153 8.42 9.69 -7.82
N CYS A 154 9.46 10.54 -7.79
CA CYS A 154 10.16 10.89 -6.55
C CYS A 154 9.25 11.66 -5.57
N PHE A 155 8.39 12.54 -6.08
CA PHE A 155 7.41 13.26 -5.29
C PHE A 155 6.31 12.31 -4.78
N ALA A 156 5.85 11.40 -5.64
CA ALA A 156 4.95 10.34 -5.22
C ALA A 156 5.60 9.53 -4.09
N ASP A 157 6.83 9.05 -4.26
CA ASP A 157 7.58 8.28 -3.28
C ASP A 157 7.75 9.04 -1.95
N MET A 158 8.01 10.36 -1.98
CA MET A 158 8.04 11.19 -0.77
C MET A 158 6.67 11.24 -0.05
N VAL A 159 5.58 11.39 -0.79
CA VAL A 159 4.23 11.38 -0.21
C VAL A 159 3.85 9.98 0.27
N TYR A 160 4.25 8.93 -0.46
CA TYR A 160 4.14 7.54 -0.03
C TYR A 160 4.89 7.32 1.28
N CYS A 161 6.15 7.77 1.43
CA CYS A 161 6.92 7.60 2.66
C CYS A 161 6.26 8.25 3.89
N THR A 162 5.70 9.45 3.75
CA THR A 162 5.06 10.16 4.87
C THR A 162 3.69 9.58 5.23
N VAL A 163 2.89 9.25 4.23
CA VAL A 163 1.52 8.77 4.42
C VAL A 163 1.49 7.27 4.77
N CYS A 164 2.31 6.44 4.12
CA CYS A 164 2.44 5.02 4.44
C CYS A 164 3.00 4.78 5.84
N ALA A 165 3.91 5.62 6.33
CA ALA A 165 4.36 5.54 7.72
C ALA A 165 3.19 5.67 8.70
N CYS A 166 2.30 6.65 8.49
CA CYS A 166 1.10 6.83 9.31
C CYS A 166 0.15 5.62 9.21
N MET A 167 0.01 5.03 8.03
CA MET A 167 -0.81 3.82 7.84
C MET A 167 -0.23 2.59 8.56
N GLN A 168 1.09 2.39 8.49
CA GLN A 168 1.77 1.22 9.03
C GLN A 168 1.84 1.22 10.57
N VAL A 169 1.79 2.40 11.20
CA VAL A 169 1.85 2.55 12.66
C VAL A 169 0.44 2.44 13.28
N SER A 170 -0.63 2.48 12.48
CA SER A 170 -2.01 2.40 12.97
C SER A 170 -2.27 1.07 13.67
N LYS A 171 -2.54 1.10 14.98
CA LYS A 171 -2.79 -0.09 15.80
C LYS A 171 -4.26 -0.55 15.72
N ILE A 172 -4.45 -1.87 15.71
CA ILE A 172 -5.76 -2.54 15.71
C ILE A 172 -6.24 -2.69 17.17
N CYS A 173 -7.52 -2.40 17.44
CA CYS A 173 -8.14 -2.74 18.73
C CYS A 173 -8.18 -4.25 18.90
N TYR A 174 -7.43 -4.81 19.85
CA TYR A 174 -7.90 -5.99 20.56
C TYR A 174 -8.80 -5.49 21.68
N ASN A 175 -10.09 -5.84 21.61
CA ASN A 175 -11.00 -5.76 22.75
C ASN A 175 -10.93 -7.11 23.46
#